data_AF-A0A1J5QIR6-F1
#
_entry.id   AF-A0A1J5QIR6-F1
#
_cell.length_a   1.000
_cell.length_b   1.000
_cell.length_c   1.000
_cell.angle_alpha   90.00
_cell.angle_beta   90.00
_cell.angle_gamma   90.00
#
_symmetry.space_group_name_H-M   'P 1'
#
loop_
_entity.id
_entity.type
_entity.pdbx_description
1 polymer ?
#
loop_
_entity_poly.entity_id
_entity_poly.type
_entity_poly.pdbx_seq_one_letter_code
_entity_poly.pdbx_strand_id
1 'polypeptide(L)' 'MNGRAVDAVAHEDDDARASTGDHAVDEALTQLDGLASTEVKEHVAVYESIHSVLQDRLADTEA' A
#
# COMPACT_ATOMS: atom_id res chain seq x y z
N MET A 1 -19.39 -0.61 -35.81
CA MET A 1 -20.06 0.47 -35.07
C MET A 1 -20.78 -0.20 -33.90
N ASN A 2 -20.31 -0.20 -32.66
CA ASN A 2 -19.67 0.89 -31.91
C ASN A 2 -18.72 0.31 -30.85
N GLY A 3 -17.46 0.75 -30.89
CA GLY A 3 -16.60 0.77 -29.71
C GLY A 3 -17.15 1.85 -28.79
N ARG A 4 -17.80 1.42 -27.71
CA ARG A 4 -18.17 2.31 -26.61
C ARG A 4 -16.94 2.45 -25.76
N ALA A 5 -16.35 3.64 -25.81
CA ALA A 5 -15.27 4.10 -24.95
C ALA A 5 -15.47 3.53 -23.55
N VAL A 6 -14.60 2.61 -23.16
CA VAL A 6 -14.18 2.51 -21.75
C VAL A 6 -13.35 3.77 -21.51
N ASP A 7 -14.07 4.88 -21.46
CA ASP A 7 -13.57 6.20 -21.17
C ASP A 7 -13.00 6.10 -19.76
N ALA A 8 -11.67 6.13 -19.71
CA ALA A 8 -10.85 6.54 -18.59
C ALA A 8 -11.57 6.53 -17.23
N VAL A 9 -11.54 5.39 -16.54
CA VAL A 9 -11.29 5.48 -15.11
C VAL A 9 -9.83 5.89 -15.02
N ALA A 10 -9.57 7.19 -15.23
CA ALA A 10 -8.45 7.82 -14.59
C ALA A 10 -8.67 7.49 -13.11
N HIS A 11 -7.96 6.47 -12.60
CA HIS A 11 -7.69 6.44 -11.18
C HIS A 11 -7.09 7.81 -10.92
N GLU A 12 -7.83 8.65 -10.23
CA GLU A 12 -7.28 9.87 -9.68
C GLU A 12 -6.16 9.40 -8.76
N ASP A 13 -4.94 9.34 -9.28
CA ASP A 13 -3.69 9.03 -8.60
C ASP A 13 -3.33 10.12 -7.56
N ASP A 14 -4.33 10.68 -6.88
CA ASP A 14 -4.20 11.84 -5.99
C ASP A 14 -5.06 11.71 -4.72
N ASP A 15 -5.24 10.48 -4.21
CA ASP A 15 -5.33 10.30 -2.76
C ASP A 15 -3.89 10.06 -2.28
N ALA A 16 -3.07 11.12 -2.30
CA ALA A 16 -1.79 11.12 -1.63
C ALA A 16 -2.07 10.84 -0.15
N ARG A 17 -1.97 9.56 0.22
CA ARG A 17 -2.38 9.04 1.52
C ARG A 17 -1.84 9.95 2.61
N ALA A 18 -2.74 10.52 3.41
CA ALA A 18 -2.32 11.41 4.49
C ALA A 18 -1.34 10.68 5.40
N SER A 19 -0.16 11.28 5.62
CA SER A 19 0.87 10.72 6.50
C SER A 19 0.27 10.39 7.87
N THR A 20 0.60 9.21 8.37
CA THR A 20 0.19 8.75 9.69
C THR A 20 0.98 9.41 10.81
N GLY A 21 2.03 10.16 10.46
CA GLY A 21 2.97 10.78 11.40
C GLY A 21 4.07 9.83 11.88
N ASP A 22 3.99 8.54 11.55
CA ASP A 22 5.06 7.57 11.78
C ASP A 22 5.71 7.17 10.46
N HIS A 23 7.01 7.46 10.34
CA HIS A 23 7.79 7.17 9.13
C HIS A 23 7.80 5.68 8.76
N ALA A 24 7.87 4.76 9.73
CA ALA A 24 7.89 3.33 9.41
C ALA A 24 6.53 2.83 8.94
N VAL A 25 5.45 3.40 9.50
CA VAL A 25 4.09 3.10 9.05
C VAL A 25 3.90 3.63 7.62
N ASP A 26 4.29 4.88 7.36
CA ASP A 26 4.16 5.51 6.04
C ASP A 26 4.95 4.77 4.95
N GLU A 27 6.16 4.27 5.29
CA GLU A 27 6.97 3.45 4.40
C GLU A 27 6.32 2.10 4.10
N ALA A 28 5.75 1.43 5.11
CA ALA A 28 5.03 0.17 4.94
C ALA A 28 3.76 0.34 4.07
N LEU A 29 3.05 1.46 4.23
CA LEU A 29 1.89 1.79 3.41
C LEU A 29 2.27 2.08 1.95
N THR A 30 3.40 2.75 1.71
CA THR A 30 3.94 2.96 0.37
C THR A 30 4.28 1.63 -0.32
N GLN A 31 4.86 0.67 0.42
CA GLN A 31 5.12 -0.67 -0.10
C GLN A 31 3.83 -1.42 -0.44
N LEU A 32 2.77 -1.23 0.36
CA LEU A 32 1.46 -1.82 0.11
C LEU A 32 0.80 -1.26 -1.16
N ASP A 33 0.94 0.04 -1.40
CA ASP A 33 0.38 0.69 -2.59
C ASP A 33 1.04 0.17 -3.89
N GLY A 34 2.33 -0.19 -3.84
CA GLY A 34 3.05 -0.82 -4.94
C GLY A 34 2.73 -2.31 -5.17
N LEU A 35 2.02 -2.95 -4.23
CA LEU A 35 1.81 -4.40 -4.24
C LEU A 35 0.90 -4.89 -5.36
N ALA A 36 -0.05 -4.05 -5.79
CA ALA A 36 -0.95 -4.39 -6.90
C ALA A 36 -0.20 -4.63 -8.22
N SER A 37 1.04 -4.10 -8.35
CA SER A 37 1.89 -4.26 -9.53
C SER A 37 2.87 -5.44 -9.45
N THR A 38 2.96 -6.13 -8.31
CA THR A 38 3.84 -7.29 -8.11
C THR A 38 3.12 -8.62 -8.37
N GLU A 39 3.89 -9.69 -8.60
CA GLU A 39 3.32 -11.02 -8.81
C GLU A 39 2.65 -11.54 -7.53
N VAL A 40 1.50 -12.23 -7.66
CA VAL A 40 0.73 -12.75 -6.51
C VAL A 40 1.55 -13.63 -5.55
N LYS A 41 2.56 -14.33 -6.08
CA LYS A 41 3.47 -15.16 -5.28
C LYS A 41 4.35 -14.35 -4.31
N GLU A 42 4.58 -13.08 -4.62
CA GLU A 42 5.39 -12.14 -3.82
C GLU A 42 4.52 -11.37 -2.83
N HIS A 43 3.20 -11.36 -3.01
CA HIS A 43 2.28 -10.62 -2.14
C HIS A 43 2.36 -11.06 -0.69
N VAL A 44 2.43 -12.37 -0.44
CA VAL A 44 2.50 -12.93 0.92
C VAL A 44 3.75 -12.44 1.66
N ALA A 45 4.90 -12.46 1.00
CA ALA A 45 6.16 -12.00 1.60
C ALA A 45 6.12 -10.50 1.95
N VAL A 46 5.53 -9.68 1.08
CA VAL A 46 5.37 -8.23 1.33
C VAL A 46 4.39 -7.98 2.47
N TYR A 47 3.27 -8.72 2.53
CA TYR A 47 2.31 -8.62 3.63
C TYR A 47 2.92 -9.01 4.98
N GLU A 48 3.70 -10.09 5.03
CA GLU A 48 4.38 -10.52 6.25
C GLU A 48 5.39 -9.47 6.73
N SER A 49 6.15 -8.87 5.81
CA SER A 49 7.09 -7.78 6.11
C SER A 49 6.38 -6.57 6.71
N ILE A 50 5.29 -6.11 6.06
CA ILE A 50 4.48 -4.98 6.57
C ILE A 50 3.92 -5.31 7.95
N HIS A 51 3.41 -6.52 8.15
CA HIS A 51 2.85 -6.94 9.43
C HIS A 51 3.91 -6.91 10.55
N SER A 52 5.13 -7.40 10.28
CA SER A 52 6.23 -7.36 11.26
C SER A 52 6.58 -5.93 11.64
N VAL A 53 6.73 -5.03 10.67
CA VAL A 53 7.09 -3.62 10.93
C VAL A 53 6.02 -2.92 11.78
N LEU A 54 4.74 -3.16 11.48
CA LEU A 54 3.65 -2.58 12.26
C LEU A 54 3.56 -3.18 13.66
N GLN A 55 3.83 -4.48 13.82
CA GLN A 55 3.88 -5.12 15.12
C GLN A 55 5.04 -4.60 15.99
N ASP A 56 6.21 -4.43 15.41
CA ASP A 56 7.38 -3.86 16.10
C ASP A 56 7.08 -2.44 16.57
N ARG A 57 6.46 -1.61 15.72
CA ARG A 57 6.06 -0.24 16.10
C ARG A 57 4.98 -0.19 17.17
N LEU A 58 4.03 -1.12 17.16
CA LEU A 58 3.04 -1.24 18.21
C LEU A 58 3.71 -1.60 19.55
N ALA A 59 4.62 -2.58 19.53
CA ALA A 59 5.37 -2.99 20.72
C ALA A 59 6.22 -1.85 21.31
N ASP A 60 6.87 -1.04 20.46
CA ASP A 60 7.62 0.14 20.89
C ASP A 60 6.75 1.22 21.53
N THR A 61 5.46 1.31 21.16
CA THR A 61 4.51 2.28 21.72
C THR A 61 3.92 1.81 23.05
N GLU A 62 3.90 0.49 23.30
CA GLU A 62 3.37 -0.11 24.53
C GLU A 62 4.42 -0.25 25.67
N ALA A 63 5.69 0.05 25.40
CA ALA A 63 6.82 -0.08 26.35
C ALA A 63 6.98 1.13 27.30
#